data_AF-A0A444QZY0-F1
#
_entry.id   AF-A0A444QZY0-F1
#
_cell.length_a   1.000
_cell.length_b   1.000
_cell.length_c   1.000
_cell.angle_alpha   90.00
_cell.angle_beta   90.00
_cell.angle_gamma   90.00
#
_symmetry.space_group_name_H-M   'P 1'
#
loop_
_entity.id
_entity.type
_entity.pdbx_description
1 polymer ?
#
loop_
_entity_poly.entity_id
_entity_poly.type
_entity_poly.pdbx_seq_one_letter_code
_entity_poly.pdbx_strand_id
1 'polypeptide(L)'
;MEEPITSSQLEGANTTTLVARKMLEAGRAPRTEDEHMIAGNARLMAEIPHLLAEPLTPALIRQLHAIGMGGINDAKYRPGEFRETDYVVIADYDGNIVHQPPAAVLLPERLEKVCQWLNSHEGYIHPLIRACILHFMLAHEHPFRDGNGRTSRALFYWYMLKSGYDVFKY
;
A
#
# COMPACT_ATOMS: atom_id res chain seq x y z
N MET A 1 -1.15 16.06 -3.94
CA MET A 1 -0.75 16.10 -2.50
C MET A 1 -1.82 15.56 -1.54
N GLU A 2 -3.09 15.46 -1.94
CA GLU A 2 -4.17 15.09 -1.01
C GLU A 2 -4.19 13.60 -0.67
N GLU A 3 -3.92 12.72 -1.65
CA GLU A 3 -3.92 11.27 -1.45
C GLU A 3 -3.00 10.84 -0.30
N PRO A 4 -1.73 11.28 -0.21
CA PRO A 4 -0.85 10.88 0.89
C PRO A 4 -1.44 11.11 2.29
N ILE A 5 -2.18 12.21 2.43
CA ILE A 5 -2.77 12.67 3.69
C ILE A 5 -4.03 11.86 3.98
N THR A 6 -4.98 11.81 3.03
CA THR A 6 -6.26 11.14 3.23
C THR A 6 -6.08 9.63 3.41
N SER A 7 -5.20 9.01 2.62
CA SER A 7 -4.87 7.59 2.73
C SER A 7 -4.23 7.23 4.07
N SER A 8 -3.44 8.11 4.67
CA SER A 8 -2.87 7.87 6.00
C SER A 8 -3.89 8.06 7.12
N GLN A 9 -4.76 9.07 7.00
CA GLN A 9 -5.85 9.32 7.95
C GLN A 9 -6.87 8.17 7.97
N LEU A 10 -7.17 7.57 6.81
CA LEU A 10 -8.01 6.38 6.72
C LEU A 10 -7.44 5.17 7.49
N GLU A 11 -6.11 5.10 7.65
CA GLU A 11 -5.44 4.05 8.45
C GLU A 11 -5.17 4.48 9.90
N GLY A 12 -5.77 5.59 10.36
CA GLY A 12 -5.73 6.02 11.75
C GLY A 12 -4.71 7.12 12.09
N ALA A 13 -4.01 7.69 11.10
CA ALA A 13 -3.09 8.81 11.37
C ALA A 13 -3.85 10.02 11.93
N ASN A 14 -3.60 10.37 13.19
CA ASN A 14 -4.32 11.42 13.90
C ASN A 14 -3.65 12.80 13.71
N THR A 15 -3.79 13.37 12.51
CA THR A 15 -3.28 14.71 12.18
C THR A 15 -4.28 15.44 11.30
N THR A 16 -4.47 16.75 11.51
CA THR A 16 -5.35 17.55 10.65
C THR A 16 -4.74 17.72 9.25
N THR A 17 -5.59 17.75 8.23
CA THR A 17 -5.15 17.94 6.83
C THR A 17 -4.32 19.21 6.66
N LEU A 18 -4.63 20.28 7.42
CA LEU A 18 -3.86 21.52 7.40
C LEU A 18 -2.44 21.34 7.94
N VAL A 19 -2.27 20.64 9.06
CA VAL A 19 -0.95 20.39 9.66
C VAL A 19 -0.13 19.45 8.77
N ALA A 20 -0.76 18.38 8.27
CA ALA A 20 -0.16 17.43 7.35
C ALA A 20 0.37 18.12 6.07
N ARG A 21 -0.48 18.95 5.45
CA ARG A 21 -0.11 19.71 4.25
C ARG A 21 1.04 20.67 4.50
N LYS A 22 0.96 21.49 5.55
CA LYS A 22 2.04 22.43 5.92
C LYS A 22 3.37 21.72 6.19
N MET A 23 3.32 20.54 6.80
CA MET A 23 4.53 19.74 7.04
C MET A 23 5.19 19.32 5.72
N LEU A 24 4.41 18.76 4.79
CA LEU A 24 4.91 18.30 3.49
C LEU A 24 5.44 19.48 2.65
N GLU A 25 4.68 20.59 2.58
CA GLU A 25 5.06 21.78 1.82
C GLU A 25 6.33 22.45 2.37
N ALA A 26 6.49 22.50 3.69
CA ALA A 26 7.67 23.07 4.32
C ALA A 26 8.90 22.12 4.33
N GLY A 27 8.75 20.87 3.88
CA GLY A 27 9.80 19.85 3.99
C GLY A 27 10.21 19.57 5.44
N ARG A 28 9.32 19.83 6.41
CA ARG A 28 9.61 19.66 7.82
C ARG A 28 9.66 18.16 8.15
N ALA A 29 10.68 17.73 8.88
CA ALA A 29 10.77 16.35 9.35
C ALA A 29 9.55 15.95 10.21
N PRO A 30 8.99 14.73 10.02
CA PRO A 30 7.93 14.21 10.87
C PRO A 30 8.43 13.98 12.30
N ARG A 31 7.55 14.14 13.28
CA ARG A 31 7.87 14.05 14.72
C ARG A 31 7.10 12.97 15.46
N THR A 32 5.93 12.60 14.94
CA THR A 32 5.04 11.60 15.53
C THR A 32 4.86 10.44 14.57
N GLU A 33 4.43 9.29 15.07
CA GLU A 33 4.11 8.12 14.24
C GLU A 33 3.12 8.49 13.13
N ASP A 34 2.09 9.29 13.44
CA ASP A 34 1.10 9.79 12.46
C ASP A 34 1.73 10.67 11.37
N GLU A 35 2.60 11.60 11.75
CA GLU A 35 3.33 12.46 10.79
C GLU A 35 4.26 11.61 9.91
N HIS A 36 4.87 10.57 10.49
CA HIS A 36 5.70 9.60 9.78
C HIS A 36 4.87 8.75 8.80
N MET A 37 3.64 8.36 9.14
CA MET A 37 2.71 7.69 8.22
C MET A 37 2.41 8.57 7.00
N ILE A 38 2.10 9.86 7.22
CA ILE A 38 1.83 10.82 6.15
C ILE A 38 3.06 11.05 5.27
N ALA A 39 4.22 11.30 5.88
CA ALA A 39 5.47 11.52 5.14
C ALA A 39 5.93 10.26 4.39
N GLY A 40 5.74 9.08 4.97
CA GLY A 40 5.96 7.79 4.32
C GLY A 40 5.08 7.60 3.10
N ASN A 41 3.77 7.83 3.23
CA ASN A 41 2.87 7.70 2.09
C ASN A 41 3.14 8.77 1.01
N ALA A 42 3.57 9.98 1.39
CA ALA A 42 3.98 11.01 0.43
C ALA A 42 5.21 10.59 -0.37
N ARG A 43 6.21 10.00 0.28
CA ARG A 43 7.39 9.41 -0.39
C ARG A 43 6.97 8.27 -1.31
N LEU A 44 6.14 7.35 -0.83
CA LEU A 44 5.62 6.24 -1.63
C LEU A 44 4.95 6.72 -2.91
N MET A 45 4.05 7.69 -2.78
CA MET A 45 3.39 8.28 -3.93
C MET A 45 4.39 8.94 -4.87
N ALA A 46 5.38 9.69 -4.37
CA ALA A 46 6.41 10.30 -5.22
C ALA A 46 7.29 9.28 -5.97
N GLU A 47 7.46 8.07 -5.45
CA GLU A 47 8.28 7.00 -6.07
C GLU A 47 7.56 6.26 -7.20
N ILE A 48 6.22 6.15 -7.16
CA ILE A 48 5.44 5.39 -8.15
C ILE A 48 5.78 5.71 -9.62
N PRO A 49 5.93 6.99 -10.06
CA PRO A 49 6.23 7.32 -11.45
C PRO A 49 7.57 6.75 -11.94
N HIS A 50 8.51 6.50 -11.04
CA HIS A 50 9.81 5.91 -11.35
C HIS A 50 9.75 4.38 -11.52
N LEU A 51 8.64 3.75 -11.13
CA LEU A 51 8.45 2.30 -11.12
C LEU A 51 7.44 1.82 -12.18
N LEU A 52 6.99 2.69 -13.08
CA LEU A 52 5.94 2.34 -14.06
C LEU A 52 6.40 1.36 -15.14
N ALA A 53 7.70 1.30 -15.42
CA ALA A 53 8.26 0.33 -16.38
C ALA A 53 8.28 -1.11 -15.82
N GLU A 54 8.42 -1.25 -14.50
CA GLU A 54 8.58 -2.55 -13.85
C GLU A 54 7.31 -3.42 -13.97
N PRO A 55 7.43 -4.75 -14.14
CA PRO A 55 6.30 -5.65 -13.98
C PRO A 55 5.89 -5.77 -12.52
N LEU A 56 4.64 -6.18 -12.24
CA LEU A 56 4.27 -6.49 -10.87
C LEU A 56 5.00 -7.74 -10.41
N THR A 57 5.71 -7.67 -9.30
CA THR A 57 6.37 -8.81 -8.65
C THR A 57 6.18 -8.73 -7.14
N PRO A 58 6.31 -9.84 -6.40
CA PRO A 58 6.37 -9.79 -4.95
C PRO A 58 7.47 -8.85 -4.44
N ALA A 59 8.59 -8.75 -5.17
CA ALA A 59 9.67 -7.82 -4.84
C ALA A 59 9.24 -6.34 -4.96
N LEU A 60 8.52 -5.96 -6.01
CA LEU A 60 7.97 -4.61 -6.17
C LEU A 60 6.96 -4.28 -5.06
N ILE A 61 6.10 -5.24 -4.69
CA ILE A 61 5.15 -5.09 -3.58
C ILE A 61 5.89 -4.79 -2.26
N ARG A 62 6.96 -5.56 -1.95
CA ARG A 62 7.80 -5.30 -0.77
C ARG A 62 8.50 -3.94 -0.84
N GLN A 63 9.00 -3.55 -2.01
CA GLN A 63 9.68 -2.27 -2.21
C GLN A 63 8.73 -1.10 -1.93
N LEU A 64 7.53 -1.11 -2.51
CA LEU A 64 6.51 -0.08 -2.27
C LEU A 64 6.12 -0.01 -0.78
N HIS A 65 5.91 -1.16 -0.15
CA HIS A 65 5.65 -1.20 1.29
C HIS A 65 6.82 -0.64 2.12
N ALA A 66 8.06 -1.01 1.79
CA ALA A 66 9.25 -0.53 2.48
C ALA A 66 9.40 1.00 2.39
N ILE A 67 9.12 1.58 1.21
CA ILE A 67 9.14 3.05 1.02
C ILE A 67 8.07 3.71 1.90
N GLY A 68 6.85 3.19 1.88
CA GLY A 68 5.73 3.78 2.62
C GLY A 68 5.85 3.66 4.14
N MET A 69 6.39 2.54 4.64
CA MET A 69 6.46 2.24 6.08
C MET A 69 7.83 2.54 6.72
N GLY A 70 8.86 2.85 5.91
CA GLY A 70 10.22 3.03 6.39
C GLY A 70 10.40 4.27 7.26
N GLY A 71 11.11 4.11 8.37
CA GLY A 71 11.44 5.21 9.28
C GLY A 71 10.28 5.68 10.14
N ILE A 72 9.17 4.93 10.22
CA ILE A 72 8.07 5.19 11.16
C ILE A 72 8.40 4.57 12.52
N ASN A 73 8.45 3.23 12.56
CA ASN A 73 8.85 2.40 13.69
C ASN A 73 9.19 1.01 13.12
N ASP A 74 10.39 0.87 12.58
CA ASP A 74 10.76 -0.28 11.74
C ASP A 74 10.63 -1.62 12.49
N ALA A 75 10.79 -1.63 13.82
CA ALA A 75 10.58 -2.83 14.64
C ALA A 75 9.12 -3.30 14.64
N LYS A 76 8.16 -2.35 14.68
CA LYS A 76 6.72 -2.59 14.62
C LYS A 76 6.27 -2.93 13.19
N TYR A 77 6.62 -2.07 12.24
CA TYR A 77 6.10 -2.13 10.86
C TYR A 77 6.83 -3.12 9.96
N ARG A 78 8.08 -3.50 10.30
CA ARG A 78 8.92 -4.41 9.52
C ARG A 78 8.90 -4.09 8.00
N PRO A 79 9.38 -2.90 7.59
CA PRO A 79 9.15 -2.40 6.24
C PRO A 79 9.67 -3.34 5.15
N GLY A 80 8.74 -3.91 4.39
CA GLY A 80 9.02 -4.77 3.23
C GLY A 80 9.13 -6.25 3.56
N GLU A 81 8.97 -6.63 4.83
CA GLU A 81 8.93 -8.02 5.26
C GLU A 81 7.49 -8.56 5.19
N PHE A 82 7.29 -9.64 4.45
CA PHE A 82 6.02 -10.37 4.52
C PHE A 82 5.85 -11.02 5.89
N ARG A 83 4.59 -11.20 6.31
CA ARG A 83 4.29 -11.90 7.56
C ARG A 83 4.65 -13.38 7.46
N GLU A 84 5.18 -13.90 8.57
CA GLU A 84 5.54 -15.32 8.73
C GLU A 84 4.53 -16.07 9.60
N THR A 85 3.55 -15.36 10.16
CA THR A 85 2.57 -15.88 11.13
C THR A 85 1.14 -15.51 10.73
N ASP A 86 0.16 -16.24 11.28
CA ASP A 86 -1.28 -16.02 11.03
C ASP A 86 -1.94 -15.11 12.07
N TYR A 87 -1.16 -14.44 12.93
CA TYR A 87 -1.67 -13.55 13.99
C TYR A 87 -2.29 -12.25 13.47
N VAL A 88 -2.07 -11.91 12.20
CA VAL A 88 -2.66 -10.70 11.61
C VAL A 88 -4.10 -11.01 11.19
N VAL A 89 -5.04 -10.20 11.67
CA VAL A 89 -6.47 -10.30 11.38
C VAL A 89 -7.01 -8.94 10.99
N ILE A 90 -8.10 -8.91 10.23
CA ILE A 90 -8.86 -7.69 9.98
C ILE A 90 -10.05 -7.72 10.94
N ALA A 91 -10.17 -6.69 11.76
CA ALA A 91 -11.26 -6.52 12.71
C ALA A 91 -12.10 -5.27 12.38
N ASP A 92 -13.36 -5.28 12.78
CA ASP A 92 -14.21 -4.09 12.77
C ASP A 92 -13.92 -3.16 13.98
N TYR A 93 -14.69 -2.07 14.09
CA TYR A 93 -14.54 -1.10 15.19
C TYR A 93 -14.85 -1.68 16.58
N ASP A 94 -15.65 -2.75 16.65
CA ASP A 94 -16.00 -3.43 17.90
C ASP A 94 -14.97 -4.53 18.25
N GLY A 95 -13.95 -4.72 17.41
CA GLY A 95 -12.90 -5.72 17.58
C GLY A 95 -13.28 -7.12 17.10
N ASN A 96 -14.42 -7.30 16.42
CA ASN A 96 -14.78 -8.59 15.85
C ASN A 96 -13.93 -8.88 14.63
N ILE A 97 -13.40 -10.09 14.54
CA ILE A 97 -12.64 -10.53 13.36
C ILE A 97 -13.61 -10.65 12.18
N VAL A 98 -13.47 -9.77 11.20
CA VAL A 98 -14.26 -9.76 9.96
C VAL A 98 -13.59 -10.55 8.83
N HIS A 99 -12.26 -10.70 8.89
CA HIS A 99 -11.51 -11.48 7.93
C HIS A 99 -10.24 -12.05 8.55
N GLN A 100 -10.04 -13.35 8.36
CA GLN A 100 -8.78 -14.04 8.63
C GLN A 100 -8.05 -14.21 7.29
N PRO A 101 -6.89 -13.57 7.09
CA PRO A 101 -6.08 -13.75 5.88
C PRO A 101 -5.67 -15.21 5.67
N PRO A 102 -5.38 -15.62 4.42
CA PRO A 102 -4.84 -16.94 4.12
C PRO A 102 -3.59 -17.28 4.95
N ALA A 103 -3.26 -18.56 5.13
CA ALA A 103 -2.10 -18.94 5.92
C ALA A 103 -0.79 -18.34 5.37
N ALA A 104 0.07 -17.81 6.25
CA ALA A 104 1.33 -17.14 5.92
C ALA A 104 2.25 -18.04 5.09
N VAL A 105 2.25 -19.35 5.37
CA VAL A 105 3.03 -20.34 4.63
C VAL A 105 2.67 -20.41 3.14
N LEU A 106 1.42 -20.07 2.78
CA LEU A 106 0.94 -20.05 1.39
C LEU A 106 1.15 -18.69 0.72
N LEU A 107 1.46 -17.64 1.49
CA LEU A 107 1.51 -16.27 1.01
C LEU A 107 2.47 -16.07 -0.18
N PRO A 108 3.69 -16.64 -0.20
CA PRO A 108 4.59 -16.48 -1.35
C PRO A 108 3.99 -16.99 -2.65
N GLU A 109 3.41 -18.19 -2.65
CA GLU A 109 2.79 -18.79 -3.84
C GLU A 109 1.55 -18.00 -4.29
N ARG A 110 0.75 -17.52 -3.33
CA ARG A 110 -0.49 -16.77 -3.63
C ARG A 110 -0.21 -15.40 -4.23
N LEU A 111 0.77 -14.66 -3.69
CA LEU A 111 1.20 -13.38 -4.25
C LEU A 111 1.80 -13.55 -5.65
N GLU A 112 2.55 -14.62 -5.89
CA GLU A 112 3.10 -14.93 -7.20
C GLU A 112 1.96 -15.13 -8.23
N LYS A 113 0.89 -15.85 -7.87
CA LYS A 113 -0.30 -16.00 -8.73
C LYS A 113 -0.98 -14.66 -9.03
N VAL A 114 -1.10 -13.77 -8.05
CA VAL A 114 -1.65 -12.41 -8.26
C VAL A 114 -0.80 -11.63 -9.26
N CYS A 115 0.52 -11.67 -9.09
CA CYS A 115 1.46 -10.99 -9.98
C CYS A 115 1.37 -11.53 -11.42
N GLN A 116 1.38 -12.86 -11.57
CA GLN A 116 1.26 -13.52 -12.86
C GLN A 116 -0.05 -13.18 -13.57
N TRP A 117 -1.18 -13.23 -12.85
CA TRP A 117 -2.48 -12.86 -13.40
C TRP A 117 -2.50 -11.41 -13.89
N LEU A 118 -2.01 -10.47 -13.08
CA LEU A 118 -2.03 -9.05 -13.45
C LEU A 118 -1.13 -8.74 -14.66
N ASN A 119 0.02 -9.41 -14.75
CA ASN A 119 0.95 -9.29 -15.87
C ASN A 119 0.49 -10.05 -17.13
N SER A 120 -0.52 -10.92 -17.01
CA SER A 120 -1.04 -11.69 -18.15
C SER A 120 -1.87 -10.81 -19.09
N HIS A 121 -1.88 -11.17 -20.38
CA HIS A 121 -2.69 -10.51 -21.42
C HIS A 121 -3.91 -11.36 -21.80
N GLU A 122 -4.23 -12.37 -21.00
CA GLU A 122 -5.33 -13.29 -21.26
C GLU A 122 -6.67 -12.66 -20.88
N GLY A 123 -7.58 -12.58 -21.84
CA GLY A 123 -8.89 -11.99 -21.64
C GLY A 123 -8.83 -10.47 -21.44
N TYR A 124 -9.59 -9.73 -22.25
CA TYR A 124 -9.69 -8.30 -22.04
C TYR A 124 -10.47 -8.02 -20.74
N ILE A 125 -9.81 -7.33 -19.82
CA ILE A 125 -10.40 -6.75 -18.61
C ILE A 125 -9.93 -5.31 -18.57
N HIS A 126 -10.87 -4.37 -18.44
CA HIS A 126 -10.55 -2.94 -18.42
C HIS A 126 -9.54 -2.62 -17.29
N PRO A 127 -8.50 -1.79 -17.51
CA PRO A 127 -7.44 -1.55 -16.54
C PRO A 127 -7.92 -1.11 -15.15
N LEU A 128 -8.95 -0.26 -15.09
CA LEU A 128 -9.58 0.12 -13.81
C LEU A 128 -10.07 -1.10 -13.01
N ILE A 129 -10.69 -2.08 -13.68
CA ILE A 129 -11.18 -3.29 -12.99
C ILE A 129 -9.99 -4.13 -12.51
N ARG A 130 -8.93 -4.25 -13.31
CA ARG A 130 -7.69 -4.92 -12.88
C ARG A 130 -7.04 -4.22 -11.68
N ALA A 131 -7.04 -2.88 -11.66
CA ALA A 131 -6.57 -2.09 -10.52
C ALA A 131 -7.40 -2.34 -9.25
N CYS A 132 -8.73 -2.35 -9.37
CA CYS A 132 -9.63 -2.65 -8.25
C CYS A 132 -9.42 -4.08 -7.72
N ILE A 133 -9.23 -5.05 -8.61
CA ILE A 133 -8.92 -6.43 -8.23
C ILE A 133 -7.56 -6.49 -7.52
N LEU A 134 -6.52 -5.84 -8.06
CA LEU A 134 -5.22 -5.77 -7.41
C LEU A 134 -5.32 -5.20 -5.99
N HIS A 135 -6.02 -4.07 -5.85
CA HIS A 135 -6.27 -3.43 -4.56
C HIS A 135 -6.93 -4.41 -3.57
N PHE A 136 -8.01 -5.07 -4.01
CA PHE A 136 -8.72 -6.05 -3.19
C PHE A 136 -7.83 -7.25 -2.82
N MET A 137 -7.10 -7.81 -3.79
CA MET A 137 -6.24 -8.99 -3.56
C MET A 137 -5.18 -8.70 -2.51
N LEU A 138 -4.54 -7.52 -2.53
CA LEU A 138 -3.57 -7.16 -1.50
C LEU A 138 -4.21 -7.01 -0.12
N ALA A 139 -5.39 -6.41 -0.03
CA ALA A 139 -6.12 -6.30 1.23
C ALA A 139 -6.56 -7.68 1.77
N HIS A 140 -6.94 -8.59 0.89
CA HIS A 140 -7.37 -9.95 1.22
C HIS A 140 -6.23 -10.87 1.64
N GLU A 141 -5.13 -10.89 0.88
CA GLU A 141 -3.91 -11.67 1.22
C GLU A 141 -3.25 -11.14 2.49
N HIS A 142 -3.39 -9.83 2.73
CA HIS A 142 -2.90 -9.11 3.89
C HIS A 142 -1.43 -9.45 4.20
N PRO A 143 -0.50 -9.21 3.25
CA PRO A 143 0.84 -9.78 3.29
C PRO A 143 1.76 -9.19 4.36
N PHE A 144 1.45 -8.02 4.90
CA PHE A 144 2.28 -7.31 5.87
C PHE A 144 1.65 -7.29 7.26
N ARG A 145 2.43 -6.97 8.30
CA ARG A 145 1.92 -6.81 9.67
C ARG A 145 1.03 -5.58 9.83
N ASP A 146 1.31 -4.53 9.07
CA ASP A 146 0.60 -3.25 9.03
C ASP A 146 0.91 -2.63 7.65
N GLY A 147 0.28 -1.51 7.27
CA GLY A 147 0.56 -0.81 6.02
C GLY A 147 -0.09 -1.42 4.77
N ASN A 148 -0.91 -2.47 4.93
CA ASN A 148 -1.59 -3.16 3.83
C ASN A 148 -2.54 -2.23 3.06
N GLY A 149 -3.33 -1.40 3.75
CA GLY A 149 -4.26 -0.47 3.10
C GLY A 149 -3.55 0.60 2.26
N ARG A 150 -2.52 1.24 2.83
CA ARG A 150 -1.67 2.22 2.12
C ARG A 150 -0.95 1.59 0.92
N THR A 151 -0.38 0.41 1.09
CA THR A 151 0.31 -0.32 -0.01
C THR A 151 -0.66 -0.73 -1.10
N SER A 152 -1.86 -1.20 -0.74
CA SER A 152 -2.91 -1.56 -1.69
C SER A 152 -3.39 -0.37 -2.52
N ARG A 153 -3.57 0.81 -1.89
CA ARG A 153 -3.87 2.06 -2.61
C ARG A 153 -2.72 2.48 -3.51
N ALA A 154 -1.48 2.45 -3.04
CA ALA A 154 -0.32 2.76 -3.87
C ALA A 154 -0.21 1.85 -5.10
N LEU A 155 -0.49 0.55 -4.96
CA LEU A 155 -0.51 -0.40 -6.07
C LEU A 155 -1.64 -0.13 -7.07
N PHE A 156 -2.81 0.30 -6.59
CA PHE A 156 -3.88 0.80 -7.45
C PHE A 156 -3.40 1.98 -8.30
N TYR A 157 -2.81 3.01 -7.67
CA TYR A 157 -2.29 4.18 -8.38
C TYR A 157 -1.18 3.81 -9.37
N TRP A 158 -0.23 2.97 -8.95
CA TRP A 158 0.82 2.45 -9.81
C TRP A 158 0.25 1.77 -11.05
N TYR A 159 -0.75 0.90 -10.90
CA TYR A 159 -1.32 0.18 -12.04
C TYR A 159 -2.13 1.10 -12.97
N MET A 160 -2.87 2.06 -12.42
CA MET A 160 -3.60 3.05 -13.23
C MET A 160 -2.66 3.91 -14.06
N LEU A 161 -1.57 4.40 -13.45
CA LEU A 161 -0.55 5.19 -14.14
C LEU A 161 0.21 4.36 -15.18
N LYS A 162 0.59 3.12 -14.83
CA LYS A 162 1.21 2.17 -15.77
C LYS A 162 0.32 1.90 -16.98
N SER A 163 -0.99 1.95 -16.81
CA SER A 163 -1.99 1.75 -17.87
C SER A 163 -2.33 3.03 -18.64
N GLY A 164 -1.62 4.14 -18.41
CA GLY A 164 -1.80 5.41 -19.13
C GLY A 164 -2.92 6.31 -18.63
N TYR A 165 -3.48 6.07 -17.44
CA TYR A 165 -4.51 6.93 -16.86
C TYR A 165 -3.88 8.09 -16.07
N ASP A 166 -3.42 9.11 -16.79
CA ASP A 166 -2.74 10.29 -16.21
C ASP A 166 -3.61 11.11 -15.24
N VAL A 167 -4.94 10.92 -15.23
CA VAL A 167 -5.83 11.56 -14.24
C VAL A 167 -5.52 11.14 -12.80
N PHE A 168 -4.80 10.02 -12.62
CA PHE A 168 -4.34 9.56 -11.31
C PHE A 168 -2.96 10.12 -10.93
N LYS A 169 -2.39 11.01 -11.74
CA LYS A 169 -1.20 11.78 -11.42
C LYS A 169 -1.65 12.93 -10.51
N TYR A 170 -1.17 12.88 -9.27
CA TYR A 170 -1.56 13.61 -8.04
C TYR A 170 -2.11 15.03 -8.13
#